data_AF-A0A2H3JAW4-F1
#
_entry.id   AF-A0A2H3JAW4-F1
#
_cell.length_a   1.000
_cell.length_b   1.000
_cell.length_c   1.000
_cell.angle_alpha   90.00
_cell.angle_beta   90.00
_cell.angle_gamma   90.00
#
_symmetry.space_group_name_H-M   'P 1'
#
loop_
_entity.id
_entity.type
_entity.pdbx_description
1 polymer ?
#
loop_
_entity_poly.entity_id
_entity_poly.type
_entity_poly.pdbx_seq_one_letter_code
_entity_poly.pdbx_strand_id
1 'polypeptide(L)'
;MYLDPSSPLLPTLSLPRGSSITDMPLVTSHRVGLLLDKEELEALHTEQYTVSSTTGTGAGMGELLPLFSEEVFWSLLPSSYMCELLLVPTPLRYGMLVVRTGGHWTTTLFSGLADAVLPTNRIENVIAFFGCVMEVWAVHVQWMLDEHHEAERWKSWWVRDDTMEKRIVIRPYQWNWYNWSNIREMNRMFDVNTAQWSPERYVLIRKKSSVLASLRFPDIHFFSIDRPALLRSDAHVASDCLHIMTGAGVLEVWTHYIWQLVSRELPGRI
;
A
#
# COMPACT_ATOMS: atom_id res chain seq x y z
N MET A 1 10.28 -10.34 -12.91
CA MET A 1 10.08 -11.70 -12.36
C MET A 1 9.02 -12.42 -13.19
N TYR A 2 9.34 -12.70 -14.45
CA TYR A 2 8.51 -13.55 -15.30
C TYR A 2 9.29 -14.86 -15.47
N LEU A 3 8.65 -15.97 -15.14
CA LEU A 3 9.22 -17.29 -15.39
C LEU A 3 8.73 -17.72 -16.76
N ASP A 4 9.67 -17.94 -17.69
CA ASP A 4 9.33 -18.42 -19.02
C ASP A 4 8.66 -19.81 -18.95
N PRO A 5 7.55 -20.07 -19.67
CA PRO A 5 6.89 -21.38 -19.67
C PRO A 5 7.77 -22.54 -20.17
N SER A 6 8.87 -22.25 -20.86
CA SER A 6 9.90 -23.21 -21.29
C SER A 6 11.09 -23.29 -20.34
N SER A 7 11.05 -22.59 -19.20
CA SER A 7 12.15 -22.53 -18.25
C SER A 7 12.50 -23.93 -17.70
N PRO A 8 13.79 -24.33 -17.70
CA PRO A 8 14.24 -25.61 -17.14
C PRO A 8 14.09 -25.67 -15.61
N LEU A 9 13.73 -24.55 -14.97
CA LEU A 9 13.45 -24.52 -13.53
C LEU A 9 12.05 -25.04 -13.20
N LEU A 10 11.10 -25.05 -14.15
CA LEU A 10 9.71 -25.45 -13.88
C LEU A 10 9.57 -26.85 -13.28
N PRO A 11 10.30 -27.89 -13.73
CA PRO A 11 10.24 -29.22 -13.12
C PRO A 11 10.74 -29.25 -11.66
N THR A 12 11.48 -28.24 -11.21
CA THR A 12 11.99 -28.14 -9.84
C THR A 12 11.04 -27.39 -8.89
N LEU A 13 9.97 -26.78 -9.42
CA LEU A 13 9.02 -26.00 -8.64
C LEU A 13 7.77 -26.82 -8.33
N SER A 14 7.36 -26.81 -7.07
CA SER A 14 6.07 -27.35 -6.65
C SER A 14 4.98 -26.30 -6.85
N LEU A 15 4.31 -26.34 -8.01
CA LEU A 15 3.20 -25.45 -8.29
C LEU A 15 1.86 -26.01 -7.77
N PRO A 16 0.89 -25.16 -7.38
CA PRO A 16 -0.43 -25.60 -6.96
C PRO A 16 -1.14 -26.45 -8.03
N ARG A 17 -2.04 -27.35 -7.62
CA ARG A 17 -2.84 -28.12 -8.59
C ARG A 17 -3.62 -27.17 -9.51
N GLY A 18 -3.55 -27.43 -10.81
CA GLY A 18 -4.28 -26.66 -11.82
C GLY A 18 -3.63 -25.31 -12.19
N SER A 19 -2.49 -24.95 -11.60
CA SER A 19 -1.76 -23.75 -12.03
C SER A 19 -1.01 -23.98 -13.34
N SER A 20 -1.03 -22.99 -14.22
CA SER A 20 -0.30 -22.96 -15.50
C SER A 20 0.48 -21.65 -15.58
N ILE A 21 1.80 -21.71 -15.79
CA ILE A 21 2.64 -20.51 -15.91
C ILE A 21 2.34 -19.74 -17.21
N THR A 22 1.83 -20.44 -18.23
CA THR A 22 1.39 -19.82 -19.48
C THR A 22 0.18 -18.92 -19.27
N ASP A 23 -0.76 -19.36 -18.43
CA ASP A 23 -2.05 -18.66 -18.23
C ASP A 23 -2.02 -17.74 -17.00
N MET A 24 -1.19 -18.08 -16.02
CA MET A 24 -1.03 -17.35 -14.77
C MET A 24 0.45 -17.17 -14.44
N PRO A 25 1.03 -15.98 -14.72
CA PRO A 25 2.40 -15.73 -14.30
C PRO A 25 2.51 -15.80 -12.77
N LEU A 26 3.70 -16.08 -12.25
CA LEU A 26 3.93 -16.12 -10.80
C LEU A 26 3.73 -14.74 -10.14
N VAL A 27 3.90 -13.67 -10.92
CA VAL A 27 3.77 -12.28 -10.49
C VAL A 27 3.14 -11.47 -11.62
N THR A 28 2.05 -10.79 -11.32
CA THR A 28 1.49 -9.71 -12.15
C THR A 28 1.76 -8.37 -11.47
N SER A 29 2.07 -7.33 -12.26
CA SER A 29 2.27 -5.97 -11.77
C SER A 29 1.25 -5.03 -12.39
N HIS A 30 0.54 -4.26 -11.55
CA HIS A 30 -0.30 -3.15 -11.96
C HIS A 30 0.29 -1.85 -11.41
N ARG A 31 0.21 -0.77 -12.19
CA ARG A 31 0.62 0.57 -11.75
C ARG A 31 -0.60 1.28 -11.17
N VAL A 32 -0.72 1.28 -9.84
CA VAL A 32 -1.76 2.01 -9.10
C VAL A 32 -1.09 2.82 -8.00
N GLY A 33 -0.98 4.14 -8.22
CA GLY A 33 -0.18 5.00 -7.36
C GLY A 33 -0.92 5.51 -6.12
N LEU A 34 -2.24 5.67 -6.22
CA LEU A 34 -3.07 6.32 -5.20
C LEU A 34 -3.98 5.36 -4.42
N LEU A 35 -4.13 4.12 -4.91
CA LEU A 35 -4.93 3.03 -4.33
C LEU A 35 -6.45 3.23 -4.28
N LEU A 36 -6.95 4.45 -4.46
CA LEU A 36 -8.33 4.76 -4.85
C LEU A 36 -8.36 5.34 -6.27
N ASP A 37 -9.53 5.39 -6.89
CA ASP A 37 -9.70 6.11 -8.16
C ASP A 37 -9.75 7.63 -7.96
N LYS A 38 -9.81 8.39 -9.06
CA LYS A 38 -9.78 9.86 -9.01
C LYS A 38 -11.05 10.39 -8.35
N GLU A 39 -12.19 9.81 -8.73
CA GLU A 39 -13.52 10.21 -8.33
C GLU A 39 -13.75 10.00 -6.82
N GLU A 40 -13.30 8.87 -6.26
CA GLU A 40 -13.30 8.59 -4.82
C GLU A 40 -12.47 9.63 -4.04
N LEU A 41 -11.29 10.00 -4.57
CA LEU A 41 -10.42 10.98 -3.94
C LEU A 41 -11.04 12.38 -3.95
N GLU A 42 -11.65 12.80 -5.06
CA GLU A 42 -12.34 14.10 -5.16
C GLU A 42 -13.58 14.15 -4.25
N ALA A 43 -14.31 13.05 -4.14
CA ALA A 43 -15.45 12.93 -3.23
C ALA A 43 -15.02 13.07 -1.76
N LEU A 44 -13.97 12.34 -1.34
CA LEU A 44 -13.43 12.42 0.02
C LEU A 44 -12.91 13.82 0.35
N HIS A 45 -12.26 14.50 -0.60
CA HIS A 45 -11.79 15.87 -0.42
C HIS A 45 -12.96 16.84 -0.21
N THR A 46 -14.01 16.71 -1.02
CA THR A 46 -15.22 17.55 -0.93
C THR A 46 -15.96 17.33 0.39
N GLU A 47 -16.06 16.09 0.85
CA GLU A 47 -16.65 15.75 2.14
C GLU A 47 -15.88 16.41 3.30
N GLN A 48 -14.55 16.25 3.34
CA GLN A 48 -13.72 16.87 4.38
C GLN A 48 -13.80 18.39 4.38
N TYR A 49 -13.86 19.01 3.20
CA TYR A 49 -14.02 20.45 3.07
C TYR A 49 -15.36 20.93 3.64
N THR A 50 -16.45 20.19 3.35
CA THR A 50 -17.79 20.49 3.84
C THR A 50 -17.88 20.35 5.36
N VAL A 51 -17.30 19.28 5.92
CA VAL A 51 -17.24 19.08 7.38
C VAL A 51 -16.47 20.22 8.04
N SER A 52 -15.31 20.59 7.51
CA SER A 52 -14.47 21.66 8.07
C SER A 52 -15.14 23.04 8.04
N SER A 53 -15.94 23.30 6.99
CA SER A 53 -16.72 24.53 6.84
C SER A 53 -17.89 24.61 7.84
N THR A 54 -18.51 23.47 8.15
CA THR A 54 -19.67 23.41 9.07
C THR A 54 -19.27 23.42 10.54
N THR A 55 -18.09 22.89 10.90
CA THR A 55 -17.58 22.86 12.28
C THR A 55 -16.88 24.16 12.72
N GLY A 56 -16.74 25.15 11.84
CA GLY A 56 -16.15 26.47 12.17
C GLY A 56 -14.66 26.44 12.51
N THR A 57 -13.97 25.33 12.22
CA THR A 57 -12.56 25.10 12.52
C THR A 57 -11.61 25.45 11.36
N GLY A 58 -12.14 25.81 10.19
CA GLY A 58 -11.36 26.20 9.01
C GLY A 58 -11.29 27.71 8.81
N ALA A 59 -10.07 28.24 8.59
CA ALA A 59 -9.85 29.59 8.13
C ALA A 59 -10.31 29.74 6.66
N GLY A 60 -11.23 30.68 6.42
CA GLY A 60 -11.52 31.20 5.08
C GLY A 60 -12.64 30.50 4.32
N MET A 61 -13.70 31.25 4.07
CA MET A 61 -14.83 30.96 3.18
C MET A 61 -14.35 30.99 1.71
N GLY A 62 -13.43 30.08 1.35
CA GLY A 62 -12.80 30.00 0.03
C GLY A 62 -13.59 29.17 -0.97
N GLU A 63 -13.23 29.27 -2.24
CA GLU A 63 -13.68 28.36 -3.29
C GLU A 63 -12.91 27.04 -3.16
N LEU A 64 -13.60 25.89 -3.30
CA LEU A 64 -12.95 24.58 -3.28
C LEU A 64 -12.08 24.43 -4.53
N LEU A 65 -10.76 24.48 -4.34
CA LEU A 65 -9.83 24.28 -5.45
C LEU A 65 -9.88 22.83 -5.96
N PRO A 66 -9.65 22.59 -7.27
CA PRO A 66 -9.47 21.25 -7.80
C PRO A 66 -8.38 20.50 -7.02
N LEU A 67 -8.69 19.26 -6.63
CA LEU A 67 -7.77 18.45 -5.82
C LEU A 67 -6.45 18.19 -6.56
N PHE A 68 -6.55 17.85 -7.84
CA PHE A 68 -5.43 17.46 -8.69
C PHE A 68 -4.97 18.58 -9.62
N SER A 69 -3.68 18.57 -9.94
CA SER A 69 -3.12 19.29 -11.08
C SER A 69 -3.24 18.49 -12.38
N GLU A 70 -2.69 19.03 -13.47
CA GLU A 70 -2.61 18.38 -14.79
C GLU A 70 -1.52 17.29 -14.88
N GLU A 71 -0.83 16.95 -13.77
CA GLU A 71 0.15 15.87 -13.76
C GLU A 71 -0.51 14.52 -14.10
N VAL A 72 0.19 13.68 -14.87
CA VAL A 72 -0.30 12.34 -15.19
C VAL A 72 -0.10 11.42 -14.00
N PHE A 73 -1.18 10.77 -13.57
CA PHE A 73 -1.17 9.77 -12.51
C PHE A 73 -1.98 8.53 -12.90
N TRP A 74 -1.83 7.47 -12.10
CA TRP A 74 -2.54 6.21 -12.28
C TRP A 74 -3.31 5.88 -11.01
N SER A 75 -4.62 5.82 -11.13
CA SER A 75 -5.59 5.54 -10.08
C SER A 75 -6.54 4.46 -10.56
N LEU A 76 -6.97 3.57 -9.66
CA LEU A 76 -7.91 2.50 -9.94
C LEU A 76 -8.75 2.26 -8.70
N LEU A 77 -10.02 1.92 -8.92
CA LEU A 77 -10.92 1.49 -7.86
C LEU A 77 -10.36 0.25 -7.16
N PRO A 78 -10.47 0.15 -5.81
CA PRO A 78 -10.08 -1.03 -5.07
C PRO A 78 -10.68 -2.32 -5.62
N SER A 79 -11.96 -2.28 -5.98
CA SER A 79 -12.68 -3.43 -6.52
C SER A 79 -12.07 -3.94 -7.83
N SER A 80 -11.59 -3.06 -8.71
CA SER A 80 -10.97 -3.48 -9.98
C SER A 80 -9.75 -4.37 -9.73
N TYR A 81 -8.74 -3.88 -9.02
CA TYR A 81 -7.52 -4.67 -8.82
C TYR A 81 -7.69 -5.79 -7.78
N MET A 82 -8.61 -5.67 -6.82
CA MET A 82 -8.88 -6.74 -5.85
C MET A 82 -9.60 -7.90 -6.52
N CYS A 83 -10.67 -7.64 -7.28
CA CYS A 83 -11.44 -8.68 -7.94
C CYS A 83 -10.65 -9.30 -9.09
N GLU A 84 -9.90 -8.52 -9.88
CA GLU A 84 -9.15 -9.02 -11.05
C GLU A 84 -7.86 -9.76 -10.69
N LEU A 85 -7.22 -9.42 -9.56
CA LEU A 85 -5.93 -10.02 -9.20
C LEU A 85 -6.06 -11.00 -8.04
N LEU A 86 -6.73 -10.62 -6.95
CA LEU A 86 -6.65 -11.40 -5.71
C LEU A 86 -7.83 -12.34 -5.52
N LEU A 87 -9.05 -11.86 -5.80
CA LEU A 87 -10.30 -12.55 -5.44
C LEU A 87 -10.91 -13.36 -6.60
N VAL A 88 -10.27 -13.37 -7.79
CA VAL A 88 -10.72 -14.16 -8.94
C VAL A 88 -10.93 -15.61 -8.52
N PRO A 89 -12.03 -16.26 -8.96
CA PRO A 89 -12.19 -17.70 -8.79
C PRO A 89 -11.09 -18.50 -9.51
N THR A 90 -10.98 -19.78 -9.15
CA THR A 90 -10.13 -20.74 -9.87
C THR A 90 -10.24 -20.65 -11.39
N PRO A 91 -9.13 -20.81 -12.13
CA PRO A 91 -7.82 -21.27 -11.65
C PRO A 91 -6.86 -20.16 -11.20
N LEU A 92 -7.24 -18.88 -11.32
CA LEU A 92 -6.38 -17.75 -10.99
C LEU A 92 -6.40 -17.49 -9.48
N ARG A 93 -5.36 -17.91 -8.76
CA ARG A 93 -5.28 -17.80 -7.29
C ARG A 93 -3.98 -17.12 -6.86
N TYR A 94 -3.81 -15.82 -7.13
CA TYR A 94 -2.81 -15.08 -6.36
C TYR A 94 -3.15 -15.20 -4.87
N GLY A 95 -2.20 -15.64 -4.05
CA GLY A 95 -2.40 -15.72 -2.59
C GLY A 95 -2.20 -14.38 -1.90
N MET A 96 -1.55 -13.44 -2.58
CA MET A 96 -1.12 -12.19 -1.98
C MET A 96 -1.10 -11.03 -2.96
N LEU A 97 -1.53 -9.87 -2.47
CA LEU A 97 -1.31 -8.59 -3.10
C LEU A 97 -0.25 -7.81 -2.32
N VAL A 98 0.87 -7.45 -2.97
CA VAL A 98 1.88 -6.55 -2.41
C VAL A 98 1.66 -5.16 -2.98
N VAL A 99 1.23 -4.22 -2.14
CA VAL A 99 0.95 -2.84 -2.54
C VAL A 99 2.04 -1.88 -2.07
N ARG A 100 2.22 -0.79 -2.82
CA ARG A 100 3.11 0.31 -2.46
C ARG A 100 2.50 1.62 -2.95
N THR A 101 2.41 2.60 -2.07
CA THR A 101 1.83 3.93 -2.32
C THR A 101 2.72 5.03 -1.72
N GLY A 102 2.31 6.29 -1.78
CA GLY A 102 3.02 7.45 -1.21
C GLY A 102 3.95 8.19 -2.18
N GLY A 103 4.43 7.53 -3.25
CA GLY A 103 5.37 8.15 -4.19
C GLY A 103 4.81 9.30 -5.02
N HIS A 104 3.51 9.23 -5.36
CA HIS A 104 2.82 10.29 -6.11
C HIS A 104 2.01 11.22 -5.19
N TRP A 105 2.10 11.04 -3.87
CA TRP A 105 1.44 11.90 -2.90
C TRP A 105 2.28 13.15 -2.66
N THR A 106 2.29 14.03 -3.66
CA THR A 106 3.08 15.25 -3.66
C THR A 106 2.17 16.47 -3.65
N THR A 107 2.70 17.60 -3.23
CA THR A 107 2.01 18.90 -3.34
C THR A 107 1.86 19.37 -4.78
N THR A 108 2.64 18.82 -5.71
CA THR A 108 2.48 19.11 -7.14
C THR A 108 1.27 18.38 -7.72
N LEU A 109 1.11 17.09 -7.42
CA LEU A 109 -0.04 16.34 -7.89
C LEU A 109 -1.31 16.79 -7.15
N PHE A 110 -1.26 16.86 -5.82
CA PHE A 110 -2.36 17.29 -4.97
C PHE A 110 -2.32 18.81 -4.75
N SER A 111 -2.32 19.57 -5.85
CA SER A 111 -2.18 21.03 -5.81
C SER A 111 -3.29 21.72 -5.01
N GLY A 112 -4.50 21.15 -4.96
CA GLY A 112 -5.60 21.69 -4.15
C GLY A 112 -5.36 21.65 -2.64
N LEU A 113 -4.43 20.81 -2.18
CA LEU A 113 -4.04 20.69 -0.78
C LEU A 113 -2.77 21.49 -0.44
N ALA A 114 -2.10 22.07 -1.45
CA ALA A 114 -0.88 22.83 -1.23
C ALA A 114 -1.18 24.14 -0.50
N ASP A 115 -0.62 24.33 0.69
CA ASP A 115 -0.78 25.55 1.47
C ASP A 115 0.54 26.33 1.53
N ALA A 116 0.53 27.56 1.00
CA ALA A 116 1.69 28.43 0.96
C ALA A 116 2.07 29.05 2.32
N VAL A 117 1.17 29.01 3.31
CA VAL A 117 1.31 29.62 4.64
C VAL A 117 1.93 28.63 5.65
N LEU A 118 1.93 27.33 5.37
CA LEU A 118 2.48 26.32 6.29
C LEU A 118 4.04 26.35 6.34
N PRO A 119 4.66 26.17 7.53
CA PRO A 119 6.00 26.71 7.77
C PRO A 119 7.17 25.82 7.32
N THR A 120 6.94 24.64 6.73
CA THR A 120 8.04 23.66 6.58
C THR A 120 8.11 22.96 5.23
N ASN A 121 7.04 22.34 4.71
CA ASN A 121 7.10 21.62 3.42
C ASN A 121 5.84 21.72 2.55
N ARG A 122 4.80 22.46 3.00
CA ARG A 122 3.50 22.65 2.32
C ARG A 122 2.72 21.35 2.06
N ILE A 123 3.12 20.24 2.66
CA ILE A 123 2.65 18.88 2.37
C ILE A 123 1.79 18.30 3.50
N GLU A 124 1.70 19.00 4.62
CA GLU A 124 1.04 18.52 5.83
C GLU A 124 -0.43 18.17 5.56
N ASN A 125 -1.12 18.96 4.73
CA ASN A 125 -2.48 18.68 4.25
C ASN A 125 -2.53 17.41 3.38
N VAL A 126 -1.53 17.18 2.52
CA VAL A 126 -1.41 15.95 1.72
C VAL A 126 -1.19 14.73 2.62
N ILE A 127 -0.37 14.85 3.67
CA ILE A 127 -0.14 13.76 4.65
C ILE A 127 -1.41 13.47 5.44
N ALA A 128 -2.14 14.51 5.87
CA ALA A 128 -3.41 14.35 6.57
C ALA A 128 -4.45 13.68 5.68
N PHE A 129 -4.58 14.14 4.44
CA PHE A 129 -5.48 13.55 3.45
C PHE A 129 -5.09 12.10 3.14
N PHE A 130 -3.79 11.82 2.96
CA PHE A 130 -3.26 10.46 2.80
C PHE A 130 -3.70 9.54 3.94
N GLY A 131 -3.59 9.98 5.19
CA GLY A 131 -4.03 9.19 6.34
C GLY A 131 -5.51 8.80 6.27
N CYS A 132 -6.38 9.76 5.90
CA CYS A 132 -7.81 9.50 5.73
C CYS A 132 -8.09 8.53 4.58
N VAL A 133 -7.49 8.77 3.41
CA VAL A 133 -7.66 7.90 2.24
C VAL A 133 -7.20 6.48 2.54
N MET A 134 -6.07 6.32 3.23
CA MET A 134 -5.56 4.99 3.59
C MET A 134 -6.46 4.26 4.59
N GLU A 135 -7.17 4.97 5.46
CA GLU A 135 -8.20 4.36 6.32
C GLU A 135 -9.40 3.88 5.50
N VAL A 136 -9.91 4.70 4.57
CA VAL A 136 -11.01 4.32 3.66
C VAL A 136 -10.62 3.10 2.82
N TRP A 137 -9.42 3.15 2.23
CA TRP A 137 -8.85 2.03 1.47
C TRP A 137 -8.78 0.75 2.31
N ALA A 138 -8.25 0.83 3.53
CA ALA A 138 -8.14 -0.33 4.41
C ALA A 138 -9.52 -0.92 4.77
N VAL A 139 -10.52 -0.08 4.98
CA VAL A 139 -11.92 -0.51 5.21
C VAL A 139 -12.49 -1.22 4.00
N HIS A 140 -12.41 -0.62 2.80
CA HIS A 140 -12.95 -1.23 1.58
C HIS A 140 -12.29 -2.58 1.29
N VAL A 141 -10.97 -2.63 1.42
CA VAL A 141 -10.18 -3.81 1.12
C VAL A 141 -10.41 -4.93 2.13
N GLN A 142 -10.44 -4.62 3.42
CA GLN A 142 -10.75 -5.62 4.44
C GLN A 142 -12.17 -6.17 4.25
N TRP A 143 -13.14 -5.31 3.98
CA TRP A 143 -14.52 -5.74 3.72
C TRP A 143 -14.61 -6.73 2.55
N MET A 144 -13.92 -6.46 1.43
CA MET A 144 -13.87 -7.40 0.31
C MET A 144 -13.19 -8.74 0.66
N LEU A 145 -12.19 -8.74 1.54
CA LEU A 145 -11.56 -9.96 2.04
C LEU A 145 -12.52 -10.75 2.95
N ASP A 146 -13.24 -10.07 3.84
CA ASP A 146 -14.22 -10.67 4.73
C ASP A 146 -15.35 -11.34 3.93
N GLU A 147 -15.93 -10.64 2.94
CA GLU A 147 -16.96 -11.20 2.06
C GLU A 147 -16.45 -12.44 1.31
N HIS A 148 -15.21 -12.39 0.82
CA HIS A 148 -14.59 -13.53 0.15
C HIS A 148 -14.42 -14.72 1.12
N HIS A 149 -13.91 -14.47 2.32
CA HIS A 149 -13.73 -15.51 3.35
C HIS A 149 -15.05 -16.15 3.76
N GLU A 150 -16.13 -15.37 3.89
CA GLU A 150 -17.47 -15.89 4.18
C GLU A 150 -17.99 -16.77 3.03
N ALA A 151 -17.85 -16.32 1.78
CA ALA A 151 -18.24 -17.08 0.61
C ALA A 151 -17.46 -18.40 0.47
N GLU A 152 -16.15 -18.39 0.74
CA GLU A 152 -15.31 -19.59 0.68
C GLU A 152 -15.60 -20.56 1.84
N ARG A 153 -15.87 -20.07 3.06
CA ARG A 153 -16.34 -20.93 4.17
C ARG A 153 -17.61 -21.67 3.79
N TRP A 154 -18.58 -20.97 3.19
CA TRP A 154 -19.83 -21.59 2.77
C TRP A 154 -19.61 -22.71 1.74
N LYS A 155 -18.69 -22.52 0.80
CA LYS A 155 -18.31 -23.54 -0.19
C LYS A 155 -17.55 -24.72 0.44
N SER A 156 -16.65 -24.46 1.38
CA SER A 156 -15.84 -25.50 2.03
C SER A 156 -16.66 -26.50 2.83
N TRP A 157 -17.88 -26.12 3.25
CA TRP A 157 -18.80 -27.04 3.91
C TRP A 157 -19.25 -28.17 2.98
N TRP A 158 -19.27 -27.93 1.66
CA TRP A 158 -19.70 -28.87 0.64
C TRP A 158 -18.54 -29.53 -0.12
N VAL A 159 -17.35 -28.94 -0.10
CA VAL A 159 -16.17 -29.41 -0.84
C VAL A 159 -14.93 -29.27 0.04
N ARG A 160 -14.15 -30.35 0.25
CA ARG A 160 -12.79 -30.26 0.81
C ARG A 160 -11.88 -29.62 -0.24
N ASP A 161 -11.86 -28.30 -0.30
CA ASP A 161 -10.90 -27.54 -1.10
C ASP A 161 -9.83 -26.91 -0.19
N ASP A 162 -8.61 -26.84 -0.72
CA ASP A 162 -7.46 -26.20 -0.09
C ASP A 162 -7.57 -24.69 -0.37
N THR A 163 -8.39 -24.00 0.44
CA THR A 163 -8.62 -22.57 0.29
C THR A 163 -7.40 -21.82 0.80
N MET A 164 -6.68 -21.16 -0.13
CA MET A 164 -5.57 -20.31 0.24
C MET A 164 -6.09 -19.01 0.85
N GLU A 165 -5.64 -18.69 2.07
CA GLU A 165 -5.94 -17.44 2.75
C GLU A 165 -5.39 -16.25 1.96
N LYS A 166 -6.24 -15.24 1.74
CA LYS A 166 -5.90 -14.05 0.94
C LYS A 166 -5.40 -12.96 1.86
N ARG A 167 -4.21 -12.42 1.57
CA ARG A 167 -3.58 -11.41 2.41
C ARG A 167 -2.98 -10.27 1.60
N ILE A 168 -2.83 -9.14 2.26
CA ILE A 168 -2.27 -7.93 1.65
C ILE A 168 -1.06 -7.47 2.45
N VAL A 169 0.00 -7.16 1.73
CA VAL A 169 1.23 -6.60 2.30
C VAL A 169 1.46 -5.21 1.74
N ILE A 170 1.45 -4.22 2.63
CA ILE A 170 1.84 -2.85 2.32
C ILE A 170 3.35 -2.75 2.49
N ARG A 171 4.03 -2.44 1.40
CA ARG A 171 5.45 -2.18 1.39
C ARG A 171 5.71 -0.66 1.44
N PRO A 172 6.65 -0.18 2.28
CA PRO A 172 6.97 1.23 2.37
C PRO A 172 7.55 1.77 1.08
N TYR A 173 7.35 3.06 0.88
CA TYR A 173 8.07 3.83 -0.12
C TYR A 173 9.40 4.32 0.47
N GLN A 174 10.51 4.25 -0.28
CA GLN A 174 11.86 4.29 0.30
C GLN A 174 12.76 5.30 -0.41
N TRP A 175 12.53 6.60 -0.23
CA TRP A 175 13.29 7.64 -0.95
C TRP A 175 13.34 8.97 -0.19
N ASN A 176 14.44 9.72 -0.34
CA ASN A 176 14.73 10.96 0.40
C ASN A 176 15.31 12.09 -0.49
N TRP A 177 14.68 12.43 -1.62
CA TRP A 177 15.09 13.60 -2.44
C TRP A 177 13.87 14.33 -3.05
N TYR A 178 13.91 15.68 -3.09
CA TYR A 178 12.88 16.63 -3.58
C TYR A 178 11.47 16.40 -2.99
N ASN A 179 11.15 17.09 -1.90
CA ASN A 179 9.88 17.01 -1.14
C ASN A 179 9.48 15.62 -0.58
N TRP A 180 10.26 14.57 -0.86
CA TRP A 180 10.04 13.18 -0.41
C TRP A 180 10.58 12.84 0.97
N SER A 181 11.18 13.78 1.69
CA SER A 181 11.51 13.60 3.11
C SER A 181 10.31 13.17 3.95
N ASN A 182 9.11 13.49 3.45
CA ASN A 182 7.81 13.26 4.08
C ASN A 182 7.23 11.85 3.86
N ILE A 183 7.90 11.04 3.03
CA ILE A 183 7.46 9.66 2.77
C ILE A 183 7.55 8.81 4.03
N ARG A 184 8.50 9.13 4.91
CA ARG A 184 8.59 8.50 6.22
C ARG A 184 7.31 8.73 7.03
N GLU A 185 6.73 9.92 6.95
CA GLU A 185 5.48 10.29 7.62
C GLU A 185 4.30 9.52 7.04
N MET A 186 4.26 9.32 5.72
CA MET A 186 3.25 8.47 5.08
C MET A 186 3.41 7.00 5.47
N ASN A 187 4.62 6.45 5.43
CA ASN A 187 4.89 5.07 5.87
C ASN A 187 4.50 4.86 7.35
N ARG A 188 4.72 5.86 8.21
CA ARG A 188 4.33 5.82 9.63
C ARG A 188 2.82 5.68 9.83
N MET A 189 1.99 6.06 8.85
CA MET A 189 0.54 5.84 8.91
C MET A 189 0.17 4.36 8.87
N PHE A 190 1.08 3.47 8.45
CA PHE A 190 0.86 2.02 8.48
C PHE A 190 1.62 1.32 9.60
N ASP A 191 2.68 1.93 10.14
CA ASP A 191 3.55 1.30 11.12
C ASP A 191 2.93 1.28 12.54
N VAL A 192 2.46 0.09 12.94
CA VAL A 192 1.88 -0.19 14.27
C VAL A 192 2.88 -0.15 15.42
N ASN A 193 4.17 -0.13 15.12
CA ASN A 193 5.27 -0.09 16.09
C ASN A 193 5.88 1.32 16.23
N THR A 194 5.17 2.36 15.77
CA THR A 194 5.60 3.76 15.93
C THR A 194 5.50 4.18 17.39
N ALA A 195 6.63 4.05 18.05
CA ALA A 195 6.85 4.46 19.40
C ALA A 195 7.68 5.74 19.35
N GLN A 196 7.07 6.89 19.67
CA GLN A 196 7.77 8.18 19.68
C GLN A 196 8.33 8.42 21.09
N TRP A 197 9.64 8.65 21.16
CA TRP A 197 10.27 9.07 22.40
C TRP A 197 9.84 10.51 22.72
N SER A 198 9.22 10.72 23.88
CA SER A 198 8.92 12.06 24.40
C SER A 198 10.07 12.51 25.31
N PRO A 199 10.88 13.51 24.90
CA PRO A 199 11.98 14.02 25.74
C PRO A 199 11.45 14.63 27.05
N GLU A 200 10.27 15.23 26.99
CA GLU A 200 9.63 15.95 28.09
C GLU A 200 9.05 15.01 29.16
N ARG A 201 8.63 13.81 28.75
CA ARG A 201 7.99 12.83 29.65
C ARG A 201 8.85 11.62 29.96
N TYR A 202 10.03 11.48 29.36
CA TYR A 202 10.91 10.30 29.48
C TYR A 202 10.17 8.96 29.29
N VAL A 203 9.15 8.95 28.44
CA VAL A 203 8.31 7.77 28.18
C VAL A 203 8.16 7.57 26.67
N LEU A 204 8.14 6.31 26.29
CA LEU A 204 7.83 5.87 24.93
C LEU A 204 6.31 5.92 24.73
N ILE A 205 5.82 6.88 23.95
CA ILE A 205 4.40 6.99 23.65
C ILE A 205 4.14 6.20 22.36
N ARG A 206 3.38 5.11 22.44
CA ARG A 206 2.83 4.46 21.24
C ARG A 206 1.78 5.40 20.65
N LYS A 207 2.02 5.90 19.44
CA LYS A 207 1.06 6.78 18.78
C LYS A 207 -0.03 5.89 18.19
N LYS A 208 -1.28 6.12 18.58
CA LYS A 208 -2.48 5.39 18.13
C LYS A 208 -2.90 5.79 16.69
N SER A 209 -1.97 6.33 15.90
CA SER A 209 -2.23 7.01 14.63
C SER A 209 -1.89 6.18 13.40
N SER A 210 -1.59 4.88 13.56
CA SER A 210 -1.47 3.99 12.42
C SER A 210 -2.86 3.46 12.05
N VAL A 211 -3.19 3.52 10.75
CA VAL A 211 -4.37 2.91 10.14
C VAL A 211 -4.49 1.44 10.56
N LEU A 212 -3.36 0.73 10.57
CA LEU A 212 -3.32 -0.70 10.89
C LEU A 212 -3.19 -1.01 12.39
N ALA A 213 -3.14 0.00 13.27
CA ALA A 213 -3.04 -0.24 14.72
C ALA A 213 -4.33 -0.82 15.31
N SER A 214 -5.43 -0.76 14.56
CA SER A 214 -6.71 -1.33 14.93
C SER A 214 -6.76 -2.82 14.57
N LEU A 215 -7.40 -3.63 15.42
CA LEU A 215 -7.75 -5.03 15.09
C LEU A 215 -8.78 -5.14 13.95
N ARG A 216 -9.25 -4.01 13.41
CA ARG A 216 -10.19 -3.92 12.28
C ARG A 216 -9.63 -4.45 10.96
N PHE A 217 -8.30 -4.57 10.81
CA PHE A 217 -7.67 -4.93 9.53
C PHE A 217 -6.72 -6.14 9.70
N PRO A 218 -7.23 -7.32 10.09
CA PRO A 218 -6.39 -8.50 10.37
C PRO A 218 -5.60 -9.01 9.17
N ASP A 219 -6.09 -8.79 7.95
CA ASP A 219 -5.51 -9.37 6.72
C ASP A 219 -4.59 -8.39 5.97
N ILE A 220 -4.38 -7.19 6.52
CA ILE A 220 -3.54 -6.13 5.95
C ILE A 220 -2.30 -5.94 6.83
N HIS A 221 -1.13 -6.17 6.24
CA HIS A 221 0.13 -6.17 6.97
C HIS A 221 1.10 -5.12 6.43
N PHE A 222 1.67 -4.28 7.30
CA PHE A 222 2.76 -3.39 6.90
C PHE A 222 4.12 -4.07 7.05
N PHE A 223 4.91 -4.05 5.99
CA PHE A 223 6.22 -4.68 5.95
C PHE A 223 7.34 -3.63 5.92
N SER A 224 7.88 -3.28 7.09
CA SER A 224 8.85 -2.19 7.32
C SER A 224 10.28 -2.44 6.81
N ILE A 225 10.41 -2.72 5.50
CA ILE A 225 11.71 -2.95 4.82
C ILE A 225 12.43 -1.67 4.40
N ASP A 226 11.89 -0.50 4.75
CA ASP A 226 12.51 0.81 4.47
C ASP A 226 13.87 0.97 5.12
N ARG A 227 14.03 0.50 6.35
CA ARG A 227 15.29 0.65 7.09
C ARG A 227 16.51 0.02 6.39
N PRO A 228 16.52 -1.27 5.99
CA PRO A 228 17.66 -1.84 5.30
C PRO A 228 17.88 -1.24 3.90
N ALA A 229 16.82 -0.79 3.23
CA ALA A 229 16.94 -0.18 1.90
C ALA A 229 17.61 1.20 1.93
N LEU A 230 17.35 2.00 2.97
CA LEU A 230 17.99 3.31 3.16
C LEU A 230 19.51 3.22 3.32
N LEU A 231 20.05 2.03 3.61
CA LEU A 231 21.49 1.78 3.71
C LEU A 231 22.16 1.53 2.36
N ARG A 232 21.39 1.55 1.24
CA ARG A 232 21.85 1.11 -0.08
C ARG A 232 21.82 2.23 -1.13
N SER A 233 22.41 3.37 -0.79
CA SER A 233 22.58 4.50 -1.73
C SER A 233 23.45 4.16 -2.95
N ASP A 234 24.25 3.09 -2.86
CA ASP A 234 25.07 2.54 -3.94
C ASP A 234 24.27 1.83 -5.04
N ALA A 235 23.02 1.43 -4.76
CA ALA A 235 22.23 0.57 -5.62
C ALA A 235 21.37 1.31 -6.66
N HIS A 236 21.45 2.64 -6.72
CA HIS A 236 20.65 3.46 -7.63
C HIS A 236 21.21 3.51 -9.04
N VAL A 237 20.31 3.71 -10.01
CA VAL A 237 20.73 4.03 -11.38
C VAL A 237 21.48 5.37 -11.35
N ALA A 238 22.62 5.48 -12.04
CA ALA A 238 23.52 6.63 -11.91
C ALA A 238 22.86 7.99 -12.23
N SER A 239 21.86 8.01 -13.11
CA SER A 239 21.09 9.21 -13.49
C SER A 239 19.79 9.39 -12.70
N ASP A 240 19.44 8.42 -11.88
CA ASP A 240 18.10 8.27 -11.31
C ASP A 240 18.16 7.63 -9.92
N CYS A 241 18.04 8.49 -8.92
CA CYS A 241 17.94 8.10 -7.52
C CYS A 241 16.50 7.81 -7.10
N LEU A 242 15.63 7.34 -8.00
CA LEU A 242 14.30 6.72 -7.79
C LEU A 242 14.27 5.25 -8.26
N HIS A 243 15.16 4.85 -9.16
CA HIS A 243 15.19 3.48 -9.66
C HIS A 243 16.40 2.72 -9.13
N ILE A 244 16.16 1.45 -8.76
CA ILE A 244 17.18 0.54 -8.24
C ILE A 244 17.69 -0.31 -9.39
N MET A 245 19.02 -0.44 -9.50
CA MET A 245 19.64 -1.34 -10.46
C MET A 245 19.33 -2.79 -10.09
N THR A 246 18.88 -3.56 -11.08
CA THR A 246 18.77 -5.02 -10.92
C THR A 246 20.18 -5.61 -10.77
N GLY A 247 20.36 -6.61 -9.90
CA GLY A 247 21.67 -7.19 -9.63
C GLY A 247 22.50 -6.47 -8.56
N ALA A 248 22.06 -5.31 -8.06
CA ALA A 248 22.70 -4.64 -6.92
C ALA A 248 22.39 -5.34 -5.57
N GLY A 249 21.54 -6.37 -5.56
CA GLY A 249 21.17 -7.14 -4.37
C GLY A 249 19.99 -6.56 -3.60
N VAL A 250 19.54 -5.34 -3.89
CA VAL A 250 18.43 -4.70 -3.14
C VAL A 250 17.08 -5.34 -3.48
N LEU A 251 16.78 -5.55 -4.76
CA LEU A 251 15.53 -6.19 -5.18
C LEU A 251 15.48 -7.65 -4.72
N GLU A 252 16.62 -8.34 -4.79
CA GLU A 252 16.78 -9.73 -4.39
C GLU A 252 16.55 -9.90 -2.88
N VAL A 253 17.15 -9.01 -2.07
CA VAL A 253 16.91 -8.96 -0.62
C VAL A 253 15.44 -8.66 -0.32
N TRP A 254 14.82 -7.71 -1.02
CA TRP A 254 13.39 -7.41 -0.82
C TRP A 254 12.50 -8.61 -1.13
N THR A 255 12.73 -9.29 -2.23
CA THR A 255 12.00 -10.53 -2.57
C THR A 255 12.22 -11.61 -1.51
N HIS A 256 13.44 -11.77 -1.00
CA HIS A 256 13.73 -12.71 0.08
C HIS A 256 12.96 -12.40 1.36
N TYR A 257 12.90 -11.14 1.77
CA TYR A 257 12.14 -10.78 2.96
C TYR A 257 10.63 -10.91 2.76
N ILE A 258 10.10 -10.54 1.59
CA ILE A 258 8.69 -10.77 1.27
C ILE A 258 8.41 -12.27 1.35
N TRP A 259 9.24 -13.11 0.73
CA TRP A 259 9.10 -14.57 0.84
C TRP A 259 9.11 -15.04 2.30
N GLN A 260 10.03 -14.55 3.14
CA GLN A 260 10.11 -14.91 4.55
C GLN A 260 8.84 -14.52 5.31
N LEU A 261 8.38 -13.27 5.15
CA LEU A 261 7.15 -12.78 5.77
C LEU A 261 5.95 -13.66 5.39
N VAL A 262 5.80 -13.92 4.10
CA VAL A 262 4.62 -14.59 3.53
C VAL A 262 4.59 -16.09 3.80
N SER A 263 5.75 -16.75 3.73
CA SER A 263 5.81 -18.21 3.87
C SER A 263 6.07 -18.69 5.30
N ARG A 264 6.63 -17.84 6.17
CA ARG A 264 7.04 -18.24 7.52
C ARG A 264 6.33 -17.48 8.64
N GLU A 265 6.23 -16.16 8.53
CA GLU A 265 5.75 -15.34 9.64
C GLU A 265 4.23 -15.19 9.67
N LEU A 266 3.62 -15.00 8.51
CA LEU A 266 2.18 -14.79 8.38
C LEU A 266 1.36 -16.07 8.67
N PRO A 267 1.73 -17.26 8.15
CA PRO A 267 1.04 -18.51 8.48
C PRO A 267 1.26 -18.93 9.95
N GLY A 268 2.40 -18.59 10.55
CA GLY A 268 2.73 -18.93 11.94
C GLY A 268 2.08 -18.05 13.00
N ARG A 269 1.22 -17.09 12.61
CA ARG A 269 0.45 -16.21 13.52
C ARG A 269 -0.98 -16.71 13.79
N ILE A 270 -1.33 -17.88 13.26
CA ILE A 270 -2.62 -18.57 13.45
C ILE A 270 -2.52 -19.50 14.66
#